data_AF-A0A6J6C512-F1
#
_entry.id   AF-A0A6J6C512-F1
#
_cell.length_a   1.000
_cell.length_b   1.000
_cell.length_c   1.000
_cell.angle_alpha   90.00
_cell.angle_beta   90.00
_cell.angle_gamma   90.00
#
_symmetry.space_group_name_H-M   'P 1'
#
loop_
_entity.id
_entity.type
_entity.pdbx_description
1 polymer ?
#
loop_
_entity_poly.entity_id
_entity_poly.type
_entity_poly.pdbx_seq_one_letter_code
_entity_poly.pdbx_strand_id
1 'polypeptide(L)'
;MLKLSPPAAAAFAANRVGGPHQPACHAPFTSMYFDQFGNVLACCINTIQTLGSYPAQNLSEIWSGESARKLRAALAAGDFSLGCHDCHSSISSGNFNAVNAMFDQQVLDTPHQWVVENPPLPDDQRDPWPRMLEFALSTRCNLTCTMCSGYFSSAIRKAEGLEPLPEVYGDEFVTELRPFLEHVTDVRFYGGEPFLAPVNFAILDVLCEVNPSCKVSITTNGTIWNQRVQQIVEVLKPTIVVSIDGFSTEGFESIRVGASREKVFANLQQFSRVEGCKVSLAVCAMRQNVYEIPDLVRFANSNSLHLGFNVVRYPQDHSLSSATAEELTEAIAIWEELLQEQWSLEGPLLSQPGQENLRRVESILSEARGWLAATADQTSGIVIRSSSASAAQDRRRDWLELIAGLAGTSYDSDAALREDAFQLELSRLLSEFDLRVAPQDRALRLALGLAELCDHELGPVEVERFHLFAAAIDAAAVAPRISLMAGLPPALIAQGVINLDPDVLATRLDSFFPPERNHP
;
A
#
# COMPACT_ATOMS: atom_id res chain seq x y z
N MET A 1 -8.57 -22.21 2.93
CA MET A 1 -8.89 -21.67 1.60
C MET A 1 -9.86 -20.51 1.77
N LEU A 2 -9.54 -19.34 1.24
CA LEU A 2 -10.40 -18.16 1.20
C LEU A 2 -10.94 -18.04 -0.23
N LYS A 3 -12.09 -18.68 -0.49
CA LYS A 3 -12.71 -18.71 -1.82
C LYS A 3 -13.81 -17.65 -1.94
N LEU A 4 -14.02 -17.17 -3.16
CA LEU A 4 -15.18 -16.37 -3.50
C LEU A 4 -16.45 -17.24 -3.51
N SER A 5 -17.58 -16.67 -3.12
CA SER A 5 -18.88 -17.33 -3.34
C SER A 5 -19.14 -17.44 -4.85
N PRO A 6 -19.89 -18.46 -5.33
CA PRO A 6 -20.18 -18.58 -6.76
C PRO A 6 -20.81 -17.31 -7.37
N PRO A 7 -21.74 -16.60 -6.70
CA PRO A 7 -22.26 -15.32 -7.20
C PRO A 7 -21.18 -14.23 -7.29
N ALA A 8 -20.34 -14.07 -6.26
CA ALA A 8 -19.29 -13.05 -6.26
C ALA A 8 -18.23 -13.33 -7.34
N ALA A 9 -17.87 -14.60 -7.54
CA ALA A 9 -16.94 -15.02 -8.60
C ALA A 9 -17.51 -14.72 -10.00
N ALA A 10 -18.80 -15.01 -10.23
CA ALA A 10 -19.45 -14.71 -11.50
C ALA A 10 -19.57 -13.21 -11.76
N ALA A 11 -19.95 -12.43 -10.74
CA ALA A 11 -20.05 -10.97 -10.84
C ALA A 11 -18.68 -10.33 -11.11
N PHE A 12 -17.64 -10.79 -10.43
CA PHE A 12 -16.28 -10.35 -10.68
C PHE A 12 -15.84 -10.68 -12.11
N ALA A 13 -16.00 -11.93 -12.54
CA ALA A 13 -15.60 -12.35 -13.88
C ALA A 13 -16.32 -11.58 -15.00
N ALA A 14 -17.58 -11.19 -14.78
CA ALA A 14 -18.33 -10.36 -15.72
C ALA A 14 -17.85 -8.89 -15.79
N ASN A 15 -17.20 -8.40 -14.73
CA ASN A 15 -16.67 -7.03 -14.66
C ASN A 15 -15.17 -6.95 -15.02
N ARG A 16 -14.52 -8.07 -15.33
CA ARG A 16 -13.12 -8.08 -15.79
C ARG A 16 -13.02 -7.64 -17.25
N VAL A 17 -11.93 -6.94 -17.57
CA VAL A 17 -11.60 -6.55 -18.96
C VAL A 17 -11.50 -7.83 -19.80
N GLY A 18 -12.02 -7.82 -21.03
CA GLY A 18 -12.03 -9.02 -21.89
C GLY A 18 -13.04 -10.11 -21.49
N GLY A 19 -13.87 -9.88 -20.47
CA GLY A 19 -14.91 -10.81 -20.02
C GLY A 19 -14.39 -11.91 -19.08
N PRO A 20 -15.20 -12.95 -18.82
CA PRO A 20 -14.86 -13.99 -17.85
C PRO A 20 -13.65 -14.83 -18.28
N HIS A 21 -12.61 -14.84 -17.45
CA HIS A 21 -11.42 -15.67 -17.66
C HIS A 21 -10.83 -16.15 -16.32
N GLN A 22 -9.96 -17.16 -16.40
CA GLN A 22 -9.18 -17.72 -15.28
C GLN A 22 -7.70 -17.51 -15.57
N PRO A 23 -6.81 -17.47 -14.56
CA PRO A 23 -7.07 -17.49 -13.11
C PRO A 23 -7.77 -16.22 -12.61
N ALA A 24 -8.21 -16.22 -11.34
CA ALA A 24 -8.88 -15.06 -10.72
C ALA A 24 -7.98 -13.81 -10.61
N CYS A 25 -6.66 -13.97 -10.72
CA CYS A 25 -5.68 -12.89 -10.79
C CYS A 25 -4.47 -13.35 -11.60
N HIS A 26 -4.00 -12.52 -12.54
CA HIS A 26 -2.85 -12.83 -13.38
C HIS A 26 -1.50 -12.38 -12.81
N ALA A 27 -1.49 -11.54 -11.77
CA ALA A 27 -0.28 -10.97 -11.19
C ALA A 27 0.87 -11.97 -10.95
N PRO A 28 0.67 -13.11 -10.26
CA PRO A 28 1.78 -14.03 -9.98
C PRO A 28 2.32 -14.77 -11.22
N PHE A 29 1.64 -14.65 -12.36
CA PHE A 29 2.03 -15.27 -13.62
C PHE A 29 2.71 -14.29 -14.57
N THR A 30 2.55 -12.99 -14.36
CA THR A 30 3.04 -11.97 -15.29
C THR A 30 3.92 -10.92 -14.67
N SER A 31 3.91 -10.72 -13.35
CA SER A 31 4.58 -9.57 -12.70
C SER A 31 5.54 -9.98 -11.59
N MET A 32 6.63 -9.21 -11.47
CA MET A 32 7.50 -9.17 -10.30
C MET A 32 7.60 -7.73 -9.79
N TYR A 33 7.24 -7.53 -8.53
CA TYR A 33 7.38 -6.26 -7.82
C TYR A 33 8.54 -6.33 -6.84
N PHE A 34 9.48 -5.41 -6.94
CA PHE A 34 10.69 -5.32 -6.11
C PHE A 34 10.55 -4.15 -5.14
N ASP A 35 10.58 -4.42 -3.84
CA ASP A 35 10.55 -3.39 -2.81
C ASP A 35 11.97 -2.94 -2.40
N GLN A 36 12.09 -1.86 -1.63
CA GLN A 36 13.37 -1.30 -1.22
C GLN A 36 14.17 -2.17 -0.24
N PHE A 37 13.58 -3.26 0.26
CA PHE A 37 14.17 -4.15 1.27
C PHE A 37 14.70 -5.46 0.66
N GLY A 38 14.58 -5.65 -0.65
CA GLY A 38 14.99 -6.88 -1.31
C GLY A 38 13.87 -7.89 -1.49
N ASN A 39 12.66 -7.63 -1.01
CA ASN A 39 11.56 -8.57 -1.21
C ASN A 39 11.03 -8.47 -2.64
N VAL A 40 10.67 -9.63 -3.18
CA VAL A 40 10.02 -9.73 -4.48
C VAL A 40 8.62 -10.30 -4.31
N LEU A 41 7.62 -9.57 -4.80
CA LEU A 41 6.19 -9.86 -4.67
C LEU A 41 5.55 -10.05 -6.05
N ALA A 42 4.36 -10.65 -6.08
CA ALA A 42 3.56 -10.73 -7.32
C ALA A 42 2.86 -9.40 -7.66
N CYS A 43 2.53 -8.59 -6.65
CA CYS A 43 1.94 -7.27 -6.80
C CYS A 43 2.17 -6.45 -5.52
N CYS A 44 1.96 -5.13 -5.61
CA CYS A 44 2.12 -4.21 -4.48
C CYS A 44 1.14 -4.40 -3.31
N ILE A 45 0.07 -5.18 -3.50
CA ILE A 45 -0.95 -5.44 -2.45
C ILE A 45 -0.65 -6.71 -1.67
N ASN A 46 -0.15 -7.74 -2.33
CA ASN A 46 0.18 -8.99 -1.67
C ASN A 46 1.54 -8.88 -1.00
N THR A 47 1.56 -8.30 0.20
CA THR A 47 2.75 -8.13 1.03
C THR A 47 3.01 -9.34 1.95
N ILE A 48 2.10 -10.33 1.96
CA ILE A 48 2.18 -11.51 2.83
C ILE A 48 2.93 -12.66 2.14
N GLN A 49 2.55 -13.00 0.90
CA GLN A 49 3.17 -14.09 0.15
C GLN A 49 4.27 -13.55 -0.77
N THR A 50 5.49 -13.45 -0.23
CA THR A 50 6.69 -13.09 -1.00
C THR A 50 7.06 -14.19 -1.99
N LEU A 51 7.38 -13.85 -3.23
CA LEU A 51 7.92 -14.79 -4.22
C LEU A 51 9.34 -15.24 -3.84
N GLY A 52 10.11 -14.34 -3.23
CA GLY A 52 11.46 -14.60 -2.73
C GLY A 52 12.14 -13.29 -2.31
N SER A 53 13.43 -13.35 -2.02
CA SER A 53 14.21 -12.16 -1.66
C SER A 53 15.57 -12.11 -2.36
N TYR A 54 15.93 -10.94 -2.83
CA TYR A 54 17.23 -10.60 -3.36
C TYR A 54 18.06 -9.88 -2.28
N PRO A 55 19.37 -10.16 -2.12
CA PRO A 55 20.23 -11.04 -2.93
C PRO A 55 20.29 -12.49 -2.44
N ALA A 56 19.41 -12.91 -1.51
CA ALA A 56 19.44 -14.26 -0.96
C ALA A 56 19.18 -15.34 -2.04
N GLN A 57 18.43 -14.98 -3.09
CA GLN A 57 18.12 -15.81 -4.25
C GLN A 57 18.35 -15.01 -5.53
N ASN A 58 18.69 -15.69 -6.62
CA ASN A 58 18.73 -15.07 -7.94
C ASN A 58 17.30 -14.91 -8.52
N LEU A 59 17.10 -13.98 -9.45
CA LEU A 59 15.83 -13.59 -10.03
C LEU A 59 15.11 -14.76 -10.70
N SER A 60 15.85 -15.66 -11.34
CA SER A 60 15.29 -16.87 -11.95
C SER A 60 14.77 -17.86 -10.90
N GLU A 61 15.49 -18.04 -9.79
CA GLU A 61 15.07 -18.83 -8.63
C GLU A 61 13.83 -18.23 -7.96
N ILE A 62 13.78 -16.92 -7.83
CA ILE A 62 12.61 -16.21 -7.27
C ILE A 62 11.39 -16.43 -8.17
N TRP A 63 11.54 -16.21 -9.47
CA TRP A 63 10.42 -16.29 -10.43
C TRP A 63 9.86 -17.71 -10.60
N SER A 64 10.74 -18.71 -10.65
CA SER A 64 10.36 -20.10 -10.88
C SER A 64 10.23 -20.93 -9.59
N GLY A 65 10.54 -20.33 -8.44
CA GLY A 65 10.66 -20.99 -7.15
C GLY A 65 9.37 -21.53 -6.55
N GLU A 66 9.51 -22.28 -5.47
CA GLU A 66 8.39 -22.94 -4.78
C GLU A 66 7.32 -21.94 -4.30
N SER A 67 7.73 -20.81 -3.74
CA SER A 67 6.81 -19.79 -3.24
C SER A 67 5.93 -19.21 -4.37
N ALA A 68 6.54 -18.92 -5.53
CA ALA A 68 5.82 -18.45 -6.71
C ALA A 68 4.81 -19.50 -7.21
N ARG A 69 5.23 -20.76 -7.33
CA ARG A 69 4.33 -21.88 -7.73
C ARG A 69 3.16 -22.06 -6.75
N LYS A 70 3.41 -21.92 -5.44
CA LYS A 70 2.37 -21.99 -4.41
C LYS A 70 1.30 -20.90 -4.59
N LEU A 71 1.72 -19.65 -4.82
CA LEU A 71 0.78 -18.54 -5.07
C LEU A 71 0.00 -18.72 -6.38
N ARG A 72 0.68 -19.15 -7.45
CA ARG A 72 0.05 -19.49 -8.74
C ARG A 72 -1.01 -20.57 -8.59
N ALA A 73 -0.70 -21.66 -7.87
CA ALA A 73 -1.63 -22.75 -7.60
C ALA A 73 -2.87 -22.29 -6.81
N ALA A 74 -2.68 -21.48 -5.77
CA ALA A 74 -3.78 -20.94 -4.97
C ALA A 74 -4.73 -20.07 -5.82
N LEU A 75 -4.19 -19.11 -6.57
CA LEU A 75 -5.01 -18.20 -7.37
C LEU A 75 -5.64 -18.87 -8.60
N ALA A 76 -5.00 -19.90 -9.18
CA ALA A 76 -5.63 -20.76 -10.19
C ALA A 76 -6.82 -21.54 -9.64
N ALA A 77 -6.81 -21.88 -8.35
CA ALA A 77 -7.92 -22.53 -7.66
C ALA A 77 -8.95 -21.53 -7.06
N GLY A 78 -8.79 -20.22 -7.32
CA GLY A 78 -9.63 -19.16 -6.77
C GLY A 78 -9.48 -18.97 -5.25
N ASP A 79 -8.34 -19.35 -4.68
CA ASP A 79 -8.02 -19.20 -3.26
C ASP A 79 -7.16 -17.93 -3.03
N PHE A 80 -7.73 -17.00 -2.27
CA PHE A 80 -7.13 -15.70 -1.95
C PHE A 80 -6.39 -15.70 -0.58
N SER A 81 -6.27 -16.85 0.09
CA SER A 81 -5.74 -16.93 1.46
C SER A 81 -4.26 -16.62 1.58
N LEU A 82 -3.50 -16.67 0.49
CA LEU A 82 -2.07 -16.35 0.47
C LEU A 82 -1.83 -14.85 0.22
N GLY A 83 -2.43 -14.01 1.06
CA GLY A 83 -2.16 -12.57 1.06
C GLY A 83 -3.03 -11.72 0.13
N CYS A 84 -4.09 -12.27 -0.45
CA CYS A 84 -4.97 -11.55 -1.37
C CYS A 84 -6.33 -11.16 -0.74
N HIS A 85 -6.37 -11.02 0.59
CA HIS A 85 -7.58 -10.77 1.39
C HIS A 85 -8.31 -9.49 0.99
N ASP A 86 -7.58 -8.41 0.72
CA ASP A 86 -8.18 -7.12 0.33
C ASP A 86 -8.92 -7.25 -1.00
N CYS A 87 -8.31 -7.94 -1.97
CA CYS A 87 -8.97 -8.23 -3.25
C CYS A 87 -10.21 -9.11 -3.04
N HIS A 88 -10.12 -10.14 -2.20
CA HIS A 88 -11.28 -10.97 -1.86
C HIS A 88 -12.41 -10.16 -1.24
N SER A 89 -12.10 -9.25 -0.32
CA SER A 89 -13.08 -8.39 0.35
C SER A 89 -13.74 -7.40 -0.61
N SER A 90 -12.95 -6.73 -1.45
CA SER A 90 -13.45 -5.83 -2.49
C SER A 90 -14.35 -6.55 -3.49
N ILE A 91 -13.96 -7.76 -3.93
CA ILE A 91 -14.79 -8.58 -4.83
C ILE A 91 -16.09 -9.01 -4.14
N SER A 92 -16.00 -9.50 -2.90
CA SER A 92 -17.15 -10.02 -2.17
C SER A 92 -18.19 -8.94 -1.85
N SER A 93 -17.75 -7.69 -1.69
CA SER A 93 -18.62 -6.53 -1.49
C SER A 93 -19.13 -5.89 -2.80
N GLY A 94 -18.72 -6.41 -3.96
CA GLY A 94 -19.07 -5.85 -5.26
C GLY A 94 -18.33 -4.56 -5.62
N ASN A 95 -17.32 -4.17 -4.84
CA ASN A 95 -16.46 -3.02 -5.11
C ASN A 95 -15.33 -3.39 -6.08
N PHE A 96 -15.68 -3.67 -7.33
CA PHE A 96 -14.72 -4.12 -8.35
C PHE A 96 -13.68 -3.04 -8.71
N ASN A 97 -14.01 -1.75 -8.53
CA ASN A 97 -13.08 -0.65 -8.79
C ASN A 97 -11.91 -0.59 -7.78
N ALA A 98 -12.11 -1.13 -6.57
CA ALA A 98 -11.06 -1.23 -5.54
C ALA A 98 -10.25 -2.54 -5.63
N VAL A 99 -10.52 -3.37 -6.65
CA VAL A 99 -9.77 -4.61 -6.86
C VAL A 99 -8.50 -4.30 -7.62
N ASN A 100 -7.36 -4.35 -6.93
CA ASN A 100 -6.04 -4.12 -7.55
C ASN A 100 -5.60 -5.26 -8.48
N ALA A 101 -6.34 -6.37 -8.55
CA ALA A 101 -6.10 -7.48 -9.48
C ALA A 101 -6.44 -7.16 -10.95
N MET A 102 -6.34 -5.89 -11.37
CA MET A 102 -6.55 -5.47 -12.77
C MET A 102 -5.29 -5.66 -13.63
N PHE A 103 -4.62 -6.80 -13.47
CA PHE A 103 -3.56 -7.24 -14.39
C PHE A 103 -4.15 -7.67 -15.75
N ASP A 104 -5.47 -7.81 -15.84
CA ASP A 104 -6.18 -8.27 -17.04
C ASP A 104 -5.96 -7.37 -18.24
N GLN A 105 -6.01 -6.05 -18.05
CA GLN A 105 -5.78 -5.11 -19.14
C GLN A 105 -4.36 -5.25 -19.71
N GLN A 106 -3.38 -5.59 -18.86
CA GLN A 106 -1.99 -5.80 -19.27
C GLN A 106 -1.82 -7.09 -20.07
N VAL A 107 -2.63 -8.10 -19.77
CA VAL A 107 -2.70 -9.37 -20.50
C VAL A 107 -3.47 -9.23 -21.82
N LEU A 108 -4.40 -8.28 -21.93
CA LEU A 108 -5.29 -8.14 -23.09
C LEU A 108 -4.83 -7.12 -24.14
N ASP A 109 -4.09 -6.08 -23.75
CA ASP A 109 -3.65 -4.99 -24.64
C ASP A 109 -2.41 -5.34 -25.51
N THR A 110 -1.95 -6.58 -25.48
CA THR A 110 -0.71 -7.05 -26.10
C THR A 110 -1.02 -8.34 -26.90
N PRO A 111 -0.13 -8.94 -27.71
CA PRO A 111 -0.36 -10.26 -28.36
C PRO A 111 -0.46 -11.44 -27.35
N HIS A 112 -1.00 -11.19 -26.15
CA HIS A 112 -1.10 -12.06 -24.99
C HIS A 112 -2.55 -12.50 -24.73
N GLN A 113 -3.43 -12.34 -25.72
CA GLN A 113 -4.67 -13.12 -25.82
C GLN A 113 -4.39 -14.61 -25.56
N TRP A 114 -3.19 -15.10 -25.91
CA TRP A 114 -2.70 -16.43 -25.54
C TRP A 114 -2.75 -16.75 -24.05
N VAL A 115 -2.48 -15.84 -23.12
CA VAL A 115 -2.56 -16.11 -21.65
C VAL A 115 -4.02 -16.27 -21.21
N VAL A 116 -4.96 -15.55 -21.84
CA VAL A 116 -6.40 -15.73 -21.61
C VAL A 116 -6.91 -17.01 -22.26
N GLU A 117 -6.39 -17.35 -23.44
CA GLU A 117 -6.71 -18.58 -24.19
C GLU A 117 -6.00 -19.83 -23.64
N ASN A 118 -4.88 -19.64 -22.92
CA ASN A 118 -4.00 -20.67 -22.38
C ASN A 118 -3.52 -20.24 -20.99
N PRO A 119 -4.42 -20.15 -20.00
CA PRO A 119 -4.06 -19.71 -18.66
C PRO A 119 -2.88 -20.52 -18.13
N PRO A 120 -1.82 -19.84 -17.64
CA PRO A 120 -0.63 -20.53 -17.20
C PRO A 120 -0.98 -21.49 -16.07
N LEU A 121 -0.62 -22.76 -16.28
CA LEU A 121 -0.68 -23.78 -15.24
C LEU A 121 0.25 -23.38 -14.08
N PRO A 122 0.00 -23.85 -12.85
CA PRO A 122 0.87 -23.54 -11.71
C PRO A 122 2.35 -23.90 -11.94
N ASP A 123 2.61 -24.90 -12.79
CA ASP A 123 3.93 -25.37 -13.21
C ASP A 123 4.28 -24.98 -14.66
N ASP A 124 3.62 -23.95 -15.22
CA ASP A 124 3.85 -23.55 -16.61
C ASP A 124 5.25 -22.99 -16.81
N GLN A 125 6.07 -23.74 -17.56
CA GLN A 125 7.43 -23.35 -17.97
C GLN A 125 7.49 -22.90 -19.43
N ARG A 126 6.35 -22.71 -20.12
CA ARG A 126 6.32 -22.31 -21.53
C ARG A 126 6.85 -20.89 -21.75
N ASP A 127 6.79 -20.06 -20.71
CA ASP A 127 7.33 -18.69 -20.70
C ASP A 127 8.18 -18.47 -19.46
N PRO A 128 9.52 -18.48 -19.57
CA PRO A 128 10.40 -18.33 -18.41
C PRO A 128 10.46 -16.89 -17.89
N TRP A 129 9.81 -15.92 -18.54
CA TRP A 129 9.99 -14.51 -18.25
C TRP A 129 8.71 -13.84 -17.72
N PRO A 130 8.82 -13.03 -16.65
CA PRO A 130 7.74 -12.10 -16.32
C PRO A 130 7.56 -11.09 -17.46
N ARG A 131 6.32 -10.63 -17.63
CA ARG A 131 5.95 -9.61 -18.63
C ARG A 131 6.00 -8.20 -18.06
N MET A 132 5.86 -8.10 -16.74
CA MET A 132 5.89 -6.87 -16.00
C MET A 132 6.97 -6.90 -14.92
N LEU A 133 7.71 -5.81 -14.83
CA LEU A 133 8.63 -5.56 -13.72
C LEU A 133 8.29 -4.24 -13.07
N GLU A 134 8.15 -4.25 -11.76
CA GLU A 134 7.77 -3.09 -10.95
C GLU A 134 8.86 -2.81 -9.91
N PHE A 135 9.36 -1.59 -9.88
CA PHE A 135 10.58 -1.23 -9.16
C PHE A 135 10.32 -0.13 -8.13
N ALA A 136 10.33 -0.47 -6.85
CA ALA A 136 10.41 0.45 -5.71
C ALA A 136 11.77 0.27 -4.99
N LEU A 137 12.86 0.28 -5.77
CA LEU A 137 14.18 -0.21 -5.36
C LEU A 137 14.93 0.69 -4.36
N SER A 138 14.53 1.95 -4.21
CA SER A 138 15.29 2.93 -3.45
C SER A 138 14.38 3.86 -2.66
N THR A 139 14.88 4.28 -1.50
CA THR A 139 14.25 5.31 -0.66
C THR A 139 14.85 6.69 -0.91
N ARG A 140 15.86 6.83 -1.79
CA ARG A 140 16.47 8.12 -2.12
C ARG A 140 15.40 9.07 -2.64
N CYS A 141 15.09 10.09 -1.84
CA CYS A 141 14.10 11.10 -2.15
C CYS A 141 14.53 12.44 -1.55
N ASN A 142 14.15 13.53 -2.20
CA ASN A 142 14.45 14.90 -1.81
C ASN A 142 13.30 15.60 -1.08
N LEU A 143 12.17 14.93 -0.84
CA LEU A 143 10.97 15.51 -0.23
C LEU A 143 10.62 14.89 1.11
N THR A 144 9.98 15.68 1.97
CA THR A 144 9.42 15.24 3.25
C THR A 144 7.90 15.33 3.27
N CYS A 145 7.27 14.71 2.27
CA CYS A 145 5.81 14.77 2.10
C CYS A 145 5.07 14.27 3.35
N THR A 146 4.00 14.95 3.76
CA THR A 146 3.35 14.74 5.06
C THR A 146 2.67 13.38 5.21
N MET A 147 2.24 12.77 4.10
CA MET A 147 1.64 11.43 4.07
C MET A 147 2.67 10.29 3.92
N CYS A 148 3.94 10.62 3.73
CA CYS A 148 5.00 9.65 3.47
C CYS A 148 5.74 9.30 4.78
N SER A 149 6.71 8.39 4.72
CA SER A 149 7.49 7.98 5.90
C SER A 149 8.97 7.78 5.57
N GLY A 150 9.81 7.70 6.60
CA GLY A 150 11.23 7.40 6.47
C GLY A 150 11.55 6.05 5.79
N TYR A 151 10.56 5.17 5.62
CA TYR A 151 10.72 3.94 4.86
C TYR A 151 10.67 4.15 3.35
N PHE A 152 10.12 5.27 2.88
CA PHE A 152 9.96 5.56 1.45
C PHE A 152 10.70 6.83 1.02
N SER A 153 11.13 7.69 1.97
CA SER A 153 11.93 8.88 1.71
C SER A 153 13.14 8.99 2.65
N SER A 154 14.33 9.05 2.07
CA SER A 154 15.58 9.32 2.78
C SER A 154 15.62 10.70 3.42
N ALA A 155 14.92 11.69 2.85
CA ALA A 155 14.83 13.02 3.44
C ALA A 155 13.99 13.00 4.74
N ILE A 156 12.88 12.25 4.76
CA ILE A 156 12.07 12.06 5.98
C ILE A 156 12.89 11.32 7.01
N ARG A 157 13.51 10.21 6.60
CA ARG A 157 14.32 9.38 7.50
C ARG A 157 15.44 10.16 8.18
N LYS A 158 16.10 11.05 7.43
CA LYS A 158 17.11 11.96 7.96
C LYS A 158 16.50 12.97 8.95
N ALA A 159 15.32 13.52 8.64
CA ALA A 159 14.62 14.43 9.55
C ALA A 159 14.17 13.74 10.85
N GLU A 160 13.85 12.46 10.78
CA GLU A 160 13.55 11.59 11.94
C GLU A 160 14.82 11.22 12.75
N GLY A 161 16.02 11.58 12.29
CA GLY A 161 17.28 11.24 12.95
C GLY A 161 17.65 9.76 12.86
N LEU A 162 17.09 9.03 11.89
CA LEU A 162 17.34 7.60 11.69
C LEU A 162 18.46 7.35 10.68
N GLU A 163 19.23 6.29 10.91
CA GLU A 163 20.29 5.83 10.01
C GLU A 163 19.74 5.44 8.64
N PRO A 164 20.39 5.78 7.51
CA PRO A 164 19.92 5.42 6.17
C PRO A 164 19.58 3.94 6.01
N LEU A 165 18.55 3.62 5.22
CA LEU A 165 18.26 2.24 4.86
C LEU A 165 19.34 1.69 3.91
N PRO A 166 19.66 0.38 4.00
CA PRO A 166 20.64 -0.23 3.12
C PRO A 166 20.18 -0.19 1.66
N GLU A 167 21.11 0.04 0.75
CA GLU A 167 20.88 -0.08 -0.69
C GLU A 167 21.09 -1.52 -1.10
N VAL A 168 19.98 -2.22 -1.37
CA VAL A 168 20.00 -3.66 -1.66
C VAL A 168 20.40 -3.96 -3.11
N TYR A 169 20.11 -3.03 -4.03
CA TYR A 169 20.25 -3.26 -5.47
C TYR A 169 21.43 -2.48 -6.04
N GLY A 170 22.44 -3.20 -6.54
CA GLY A 170 23.66 -2.68 -7.15
C GLY A 170 23.88 -3.15 -8.59
N ASP A 171 25.13 -3.07 -9.06
CA ASP A 171 25.51 -3.44 -10.43
C ASP A 171 25.30 -4.93 -10.73
N GLU A 172 25.46 -5.79 -9.72
CA GLU A 172 25.18 -7.23 -9.81
C GLU A 172 23.70 -7.49 -10.12
N PHE A 173 22.79 -6.76 -9.46
CA PHE A 173 21.35 -6.86 -9.72
C PHE A 173 21.02 -6.45 -11.16
N VAL A 174 21.58 -5.34 -11.64
CA VAL A 174 21.33 -4.85 -13.02
C VAL A 174 21.87 -5.85 -14.05
N THR A 175 23.03 -6.45 -13.78
CA THR A 175 23.62 -7.50 -14.63
C THR A 175 22.70 -8.72 -14.72
N GLU A 176 22.17 -9.15 -13.58
CA GLU A 176 21.26 -10.28 -13.48
C GLU A 176 19.87 -10.00 -14.08
N LEU A 177 19.42 -8.75 -14.02
CA LEU A 177 18.15 -8.28 -14.55
C LEU A 177 18.17 -8.12 -16.07
N ARG A 178 19.34 -7.92 -16.70
CA ARG A 178 19.46 -7.64 -18.15
C ARG A 178 18.70 -8.65 -19.04
N PRO A 179 18.78 -9.99 -18.84
CA PRO A 179 17.98 -10.95 -19.62
C PRO A 179 16.46 -10.77 -19.45
N PHE A 180 16.00 -10.31 -18.28
CA PHE A 180 14.59 -10.02 -18.05
C PHE A 180 14.16 -8.77 -18.85
N LEU A 181 15.00 -7.73 -18.89
CA LEU A 181 14.73 -6.49 -19.62
C LEU A 181 14.66 -6.69 -21.14
N GLU A 182 15.33 -7.71 -21.68
CA GLU A 182 15.24 -8.10 -23.10
C GLU A 182 13.85 -8.67 -23.47
N HIS A 183 13.07 -9.18 -22.50
CA HIS A 183 11.80 -9.88 -22.75
C HIS A 183 10.56 -9.22 -22.14
N VAL A 184 10.75 -8.32 -21.17
CA VAL A 184 9.67 -7.60 -20.49
C VAL A 184 8.92 -6.70 -21.46
N THR A 185 7.62 -6.50 -21.23
CA THR A 185 6.77 -5.64 -22.07
C THR A 185 6.31 -4.38 -21.36
N ASP A 186 6.25 -4.38 -20.02
CA ASP A 186 5.86 -3.24 -19.20
C ASP A 186 6.81 -3.12 -17.97
N VAL A 187 7.46 -1.97 -17.82
CA VAL A 187 8.35 -1.68 -16.69
C VAL A 187 7.85 -0.44 -15.96
N ARG A 188 7.77 -0.52 -14.64
CA ARG A 188 7.25 0.58 -13.81
C ARG A 188 8.21 0.95 -12.70
N PHE A 189 8.43 2.24 -12.53
CA PHE A 189 9.27 2.79 -11.47
C PHE A 189 8.42 3.56 -10.45
N TYR A 190 8.68 3.27 -9.18
CA TYR A 190 8.04 3.79 -7.98
C TYR A 190 9.09 4.00 -6.87
N GLY A 191 8.61 4.27 -5.65
CA GLY A 191 9.45 4.50 -4.47
C GLY A 191 10.21 5.82 -4.55
N GLY A 192 10.93 6.16 -3.47
CA GLY A 192 11.85 7.30 -3.39
C GLY A 192 11.49 8.50 -4.28
N GLU A 193 12.47 8.95 -5.05
CA GLU A 193 12.28 9.70 -6.28
C GLU A 193 13.06 8.97 -7.38
N PRO A 194 12.38 8.39 -8.41
CA PRO A 194 13.06 7.55 -9.38
C PRO A 194 14.24 8.23 -10.09
N PHE A 195 14.15 9.53 -10.35
CA PHE A 195 15.23 10.30 -10.98
C PHE A 195 16.34 10.75 -10.02
N LEU A 196 16.39 10.22 -8.80
CA LEU A 196 17.51 10.36 -7.85
C LEU A 196 18.22 9.03 -7.55
N ALA A 197 17.64 7.90 -7.96
CA ALA A 197 18.17 6.57 -7.66
C ALA A 197 19.14 6.09 -8.77
N PRO A 198 20.43 5.85 -8.48
CA PRO A 198 21.40 5.37 -9.48
C PRO A 198 21.00 4.05 -10.14
N VAL A 199 20.47 3.10 -9.37
CA VAL A 199 20.02 1.80 -9.88
C VAL A 199 18.89 1.95 -10.92
N ASN A 200 17.97 2.89 -10.70
CA ASN A 200 16.89 3.15 -11.67
C ASN A 200 17.45 3.67 -12.99
N PHE A 201 18.41 4.59 -12.94
CA PHE A 201 19.09 5.05 -14.15
C PHE A 201 19.82 3.92 -14.87
N ALA A 202 20.51 3.03 -14.16
CA ALA A 202 21.19 1.89 -14.78
C ALA A 202 20.21 0.96 -15.50
N ILE A 203 19.04 0.70 -14.91
CA ILE A 203 17.97 -0.10 -15.55
C ILE A 203 17.40 0.61 -16.79
N LEU A 204 17.15 1.93 -16.69
CA LEU A 204 16.66 2.73 -17.81
C LEU A 204 17.67 2.79 -18.96
N ASP A 205 18.97 2.86 -18.65
CA ASP A 205 20.05 2.84 -19.64
C ASP A 205 20.08 1.48 -20.37
N VAL A 206 19.93 0.36 -19.65
CA VAL A 206 19.82 -0.98 -20.24
C VAL A 206 18.57 -1.09 -21.13
N LEU A 207 17.41 -0.60 -20.68
CA LEU A 207 16.19 -0.59 -21.50
C LEU A 207 16.37 0.19 -22.81
N CYS A 208 17.03 1.35 -22.75
CA CYS A 208 17.35 2.13 -23.95
C CYS A 208 18.20 1.33 -24.95
N GLU A 209 19.12 0.50 -24.45
CA GLU A 209 20.02 -0.33 -25.26
C GLU A 209 19.29 -1.55 -25.85
N VAL A 210 18.58 -2.32 -25.02
CA VAL A 210 18.14 -3.67 -25.39
C VAL A 210 16.66 -3.78 -25.74
N ASN A 211 15.82 -2.87 -25.23
CA ASN A 211 14.37 -2.92 -25.41
C ASN A 211 13.73 -1.52 -25.39
N PRO A 212 14.07 -0.64 -26.36
CA PRO A 212 13.56 0.73 -26.41
C PRO A 212 12.06 0.82 -26.72
N SER A 213 11.45 -0.29 -27.16
CA SER A 213 10.00 -0.40 -27.38
C SER A 213 9.21 -0.81 -26.14
N CYS A 214 9.88 -1.15 -25.03
CA CYS A 214 9.22 -1.51 -23.79
C CYS A 214 8.29 -0.38 -23.33
N LYS A 215 7.08 -0.71 -22.86
CA LYS A 215 6.23 0.27 -22.22
C LYS A 215 6.86 0.62 -20.86
N VAL A 216 7.20 1.88 -20.67
CA VAL A 216 7.79 2.35 -19.41
C VAL A 216 6.85 3.33 -18.72
N SER A 217 6.61 3.13 -17.43
CA SER A 217 5.87 4.06 -16.57
C SER A 217 6.76 4.53 -15.42
N ILE A 218 6.83 5.84 -15.16
CA ILE A 218 7.64 6.40 -14.09
C ILE A 218 6.77 7.30 -13.22
N THR A 219 6.61 6.93 -11.95
CA THR A 219 5.92 7.77 -10.96
C THR A 219 6.93 8.66 -10.26
N THR A 220 6.88 9.97 -10.50
CA THR A 220 7.85 10.94 -9.99
C THR A 220 7.17 12.03 -9.17
N ASN A 221 7.89 12.60 -8.19
CA ASN A 221 7.49 13.82 -7.50
C ASN A 221 7.66 15.09 -8.35
N GLY A 222 8.22 14.96 -9.56
CA GLY A 222 8.32 16.02 -10.57
C GLY A 222 9.41 17.06 -10.32
N THR A 223 10.23 16.91 -9.28
CA THR A 223 11.24 17.92 -8.92
C THR A 223 12.51 17.87 -9.77
N ILE A 224 12.71 16.78 -10.53
CA ILE A 224 13.92 16.52 -11.32
C ILE A 224 13.60 16.59 -12.82
N TRP A 225 14.26 17.54 -13.48
CA TRP A 225 14.41 17.58 -14.94
C TRP A 225 15.84 18.02 -15.25
N ASN A 226 16.55 17.25 -16.07
CA ASN A 226 17.91 17.54 -16.50
C ASN A 226 18.19 16.83 -17.84
N GLN A 227 19.39 17.05 -18.39
CA GLN A 227 19.78 16.48 -19.69
C GLN A 227 19.70 14.94 -19.74
N ARG A 228 20.05 14.24 -18.65
CA ARG A 228 19.98 12.78 -18.59
C ARG A 228 18.54 12.28 -18.62
N VAL A 229 17.67 12.91 -17.83
CA VAL A 229 16.23 12.61 -17.83
C VAL A 229 15.65 12.84 -19.23
N GLN A 230 15.99 13.97 -19.85
CA GLN A 230 15.54 14.28 -21.21
C GLN A 230 15.94 13.18 -22.21
N GLN A 231 17.21 12.76 -22.21
CA GLN A 231 17.71 11.69 -23.10
C GLN A 231 16.93 10.38 -22.93
N ILE A 232 16.67 9.96 -21.70
CA ILE A 232 15.92 8.74 -21.41
C ILE A 232 14.46 8.86 -21.88
N VAL A 233 13.82 10.00 -21.61
CA VAL A 233 12.42 10.23 -22.00
C VAL A 233 12.27 10.31 -23.52
N GLU A 234 13.24 10.88 -24.23
CA GLU A 234 13.26 10.94 -25.70
C GLU A 234 13.39 9.56 -26.35
N VAL A 235 14.15 8.64 -25.74
CA VAL A 235 14.35 7.28 -26.24
C VAL A 235 13.17 6.37 -25.88
N LEU A 236 12.83 6.28 -24.60
CA LEU A 236 11.83 5.32 -24.10
C LEU A 236 10.39 5.81 -24.24
N LYS A 237 10.17 7.12 -24.45
CA LYS A 237 8.84 7.74 -24.57
C LYS A 237 7.86 7.26 -23.48
N PRO A 238 8.25 7.35 -22.19
CA PRO A 238 7.51 6.74 -21.10
C PRO A 238 6.15 7.42 -20.86
N THR A 239 5.33 6.77 -20.06
CA THR A 239 4.25 7.43 -19.32
C THR A 239 4.81 7.98 -18.02
N ILE A 240 4.85 9.30 -17.89
CA ILE A 240 5.25 10.01 -16.68
C ILE A 240 4.02 10.29 -15.83
N VAL A 241 3.98 9.72 -14.63
CA VAL A 241 2.93 9.96 -13.65
C VAL A 241 3.48 10.94 -12.61
N VAL A 242 3.04 12.20 -12.68
CA VAL A 242 3.50 13.26 -11.78
C VAL A 242 2.60 13.29 -10.56
N SER A 243 3.20 13.10 -9.39
CA SER A 243 2.55 13.22 -8.10
C SER A 243 2.25 14.68 -7.73
N ILE A 244 0.98 15.07 -7.67
CA ILE A 244 0.53 16.43 -7.34
C ILE A 244 -0.63 16.35 -6.33
N ASP A 245 -0.39 16.73 -5.08
CA ASP A 245 -1.39 16.64 -4.01
C ASP A 245 -1.99 17.99 -3.58
N GLY A 246 -1.71 19.05 -4.33
CA GLY A 246 -2.26 20.38 -4.14
C GLY A 246 -2.14 21.20 -5.43
N PHE A 247 -3.13 22.04 -5.70
CA PHE A 247 -3.16 22.97 -6.82
C PHE A 247 -2.66 24.36 -6.46
N SER A 248 -2.93 24.88 -5.26
CA SER A 248 -2.40 26.18 -4.82
C SER A 248 -0.92 26.05 -4.43
N THR A 249 -0.16 27.15 -4.43
CA THR A 249 1.24 27.08 -3.94
C THR A 249 1.29 26.64 -2.48
N GLU A 250 0.39 27.17 -1.65
CA GLU A 250 0.32 26.84 -0.22
C GLU A 250 -0.10 25.38 0.01
N GLY A 251 -1.17 24.91 -0.63
CA GLY A 251 -1.64 23.53 -0.52
C GLY A 251 -0.63 22.52 -1.05
N PHE A 252 -0.02 22.79 -2.21
CA PHE A 252 1.00 21.91 -2.77
C PHE A 252 2.25 21.83 -1.88
N GLU A 253 2.82 22.96 -1.49
CA GLU A 253 4.11 23.00 -0.79
C GLU A 253 3.99 22.63 0.70
N SER A 254 2.81 22.80 1.31
CA SER A 254 2.53 22.31 2.67
C SER A 254 2.43 20.79 2.72
N ILE A 255 1.94 20.15 1.66
CA ILE A 255 1.81 18.68 1.57
C ILE A 255 3.11 18.04 1.05
N ARG A 256 3.64 18.54 -0.07
CA ARG A 256 4.87 18.06 -0.73
C ARG A 256 6.09 18.84 -0.23
N VAL A 257 6.32 18.82 1.09
CA VAL A 257 7.35 19.63 1.76
C VAL A 257 8.73 19.44 1.12
N GLY A 258 9.37 20.56 0.78
CA GLY A 258 10.65 20.62 0.08
C GLY A 258 10.54 20.74 -1.45
N ALA A 259 9.33 20.61 -2.00
CA ALA A 259 9.07 20.88 -3.41
C ALA A 259 8.75 22.36 -3.63
N SER A 260 9.00 22.84 -4.85
CA SER A 260 8.49 24.12 -5.34
C SER A 260 7.42 23.83 -6.38
N ARG A 261 6.21 24.34 -6.17
CA ARG A 261 5.10 24.15 -7.11
C ARG A 261 5.47 24.67 -8.50
N GLU A 262 6.03 25.87 -8.56
CA GLU A 262 6.47 26.50 -9.81
C GLU A 262 7.43 25.59 -10.58
N LYS A 263 8.45 25.05 -9.90
CA LYS A 263 9.43 24.15 -10.52
C LYS A 263 8.79 22.86 -11.01
N VAL A 264 7.93 22.24 -10.19
CA VAL A 264 7.27 20.96 -10.55
C VAL A 264 6.35 21.13 -11.75
N PHE A 265 5.55 22.20 -11.80
CA PHE A 265 4.67 22.48 -12.94
C PHE A 265 5.47 22.88 -14.18
N ALA A 266 6.61 23.57 -14.04
CA ALA A 266 7.52 23.83 -15.16
C ALA A 266 8.12 22.52 -15.71
N ASN A 267 8.52 21.59 -14.85
CA ASN A 267 9.03 20.28 -15.26
C ASN A 267 7.94 19.42 -15.91
N LEU A 268 6.71 19.46 -15.40
CA LEU A 268 5.56 18.82 -16.02
C LEU A 268 5.40 19.27 -17.48
N GLN A 269 5.51 20.58 -17.73
CA GLN A 269 5.49 21.11 -19.10
C GLN A 269 6.65 20.60 -19.95
N GLN A 270 7.84 20.37 -19.37
CA GLN A 270 8.96 19.79 -20.11
C GLN A 270 8.66 18.36 -20.56
N PHE A 271 8.14 17.51 -19.67
CA PHE A 271 7.72 16.15 -20.02
C PHE A 271 6.65 16.15 -21.13
N SER A 272 5.65 17.03 -21.03
CA SER A 272 4.57 17.15 -22.03
C SER A 272 5.04 17.64 -23.41
N ARG A 273 6.23 18.24 -23.52
CA ARG A 273 6.81 18.69 -24.80
C ARG A 273 7.55 17.57 -25.55
N VAL A 274 7.91 16.48 -24.88
CA VAL A 274 8.63 15.37 -25.53
C VAL A 274 7.65 14.53 -26.33
N GLU A 275 7.89 14.42 -27.64
CA GLU A 275 7.03 13.68 -28.55
C GLU A 275 6.93 12.18 -28.17
N GLY A 276 5.71 11.70 -27.97
CA GLY A 276 5.42 10.31 -27.60
C GLY A 276 5.47 10.04 -26.10
N CYS A 277 6.03 10.95 -25.29
CA CYS A 277 5.92 10.89 -23.84
C CYS A 277 4.47 11.20 -23.42
N LYS A 278 3.87 10.34 -22.59
CA LYS A 278 2.55 10.58 -22.01
C LYS A 278 2.73 11.17 -20.62
N VAL A 279 1.85 12.09 -20.22
CA VAL A 279 1.87 12.67 -18.88
C VAL A 279 0.50 12.50 -18.23
N SER A 280 0.50 12.02 -16.99
CA SER A 280 -0.69 11.93 -16.14
C SER A 280 -0.37 12.42 -14.73
N LEU A 281 -1.43 12.66 -13.96
CA LEU A 281 -1.36 13.11 -12.58
C LEU A 281 -1.75 11.98 -11.63
N ALA A 282 -1.03 11.83 -10.54
CA ALA A 282 -1.44 11.04 -9.38
C ALA A 282 -1.68 11.98 -8.19
N VAL A 283 -2.85 11.86 -7.58
CA VAL A 283 -3.27 12.66 -6.43
C VAL A 283 -3.57 11.71 -5.28
N CYS A 284 -2.85 11.82 -4.17
CA CYS A 284 -3.27 11.22 -2.92
C CYS A 284 -4.45 12.03 -2.38
N ALA A 285 -5.65 11.46 -2.44
CA ALA A 285 -6.83 12.12 -1.89
C ALA A 285 -6.83 11.96 -0.37
N MET A 286 -6.81 13.09 0.33
CA MET A 286 -6.57 13.16 1.75
C MET A 286 -7.43 14.24 2.38
N ARG A 287 -7.57 14.21 3.69
CA ARG A 287 -8.30 15.25 4.46
C ARG A 287 -7.79 16.67 4.15
N GLN A 288 -6.49 16.80 3.93
CA GLN A 288 -5.80 18.08 3.73
C GLN A 288 -6.07 18.75 2.38
N ASN A 289 -6.47 18.00 1.35
CA ASN A 289 -6.55 18.53 -0.02
C ASN A 289 -7.92 18.38 -0.68
N VAL A 290 -8.95 17.98 0.08
CA VAL A 290 -10.32 17.79 -0.46
C VAL A 290 -10.83 19.02 -1.22
N TYR A 291 -10.51 20.23 -0.73
CA TYR A 291 -10.90 21.50 -1.33
C TYR A 291 -10.15 21.84 -2.62
N GLU A 292 -8.97 21.26 -2.83
CA GLU A 292 -8.14 21.54 -4.01
C GLU A 292 -8.32 20.50 -5.13
N ILE A 293 -8.99 19.37 -4.86
CA ILE A 293 -9.32 18.35 -5.86
C ILE A 293 -10.07 18.92 -7.07
N PRO A 294 -11.11 19.77 -6.92
CA PRO A 294 -11.78 20.39 -8.06
C PRO A 294 -10.83 21.13 -9.01
N ASP A 295 -9.88 21.90 -8.46
CA ASP A 295 -8.93 22.65 -9.28
C ASP A 295 -7.89 21.74 -9.96
N LEU A 296 -7.46 20.67 -9.30
CA LEU A 296 -6.61 19.65 -9.92
C LEU A 296 -7.33 18.97 -11.09
N VAL A 297 -8.61 18.64 -10.94
CA VAL A 297 -9.43 18.04 -12.01
C VAL A 297 -9.63 19.02 -13.16
N ARG A 298 -9.96 20.29 -12.88
CA ARG A 298 -10.06 21.36 -13.88
C ARG A 298 -8.75 21.53 -14.65
N PHE A 299 -7.62 21.54 -13.95
CA PHE A 299 -6.30 21.65 -14.54
C PHE A 299 -5.99 20.45 -15.44
N ALA A 300 -6.23 19.23 -14.97
CA ALA A 300 -6.01 18.01 -15.76
C ALA A 300 -6.83 18.05 -17.05
N ASN A 301 -8.13 18.34 -16.94
CA ASN A 301 -9.05 18.41 -18.08
C ASN A 301 -8.64 19.48 -19.09
N SER A 302 -8.28 20.68 -18.62
CA SER A 302 -7.87 21.80 -19.48
C SER A 302 -6.58 21.51 -20.26
N ASN A 303 -5.75 20.60 -19.75
CA ASN A 303 -4.50 20.18 -20.38
C ASN A 303 -4.58 18.79 -21.02
N SER A 304 -5.78 18.19 -21.12
CA SER A 304 -5.99 16.83 -21.64
C SER A 304 -5.14 15.75 -20.95
N LEU A 305 -4.92 15.91 -19.64
CA LEU A 305 -4.17 14.97 -18.80
C LEU A 305 -5.14 13.99 -18.12
N HIS A 306 -4.70 12.74 -17.98
CA HIS A 306 -5.38 11.80 -17.09
C HIS A 306 -5.01 12.08 -15.63
N LEU A 307 -5.96 11.91 -14.72
CA LEU A 307 -5.78 12.06 -13.28
C LEU A 307 -6.24 10.79 -12.57
N GLY A 308 -5.39 10.25 -11.68
CA GLY A 308 -5.71 9.13 -10.80
C GLY A 308 -5.72 9.55 -9.34
N PHE A 309 -6.65 9.00 -8.57
CA PHE A 309 -6.67 9.15 -7.11
C PHE A 309 -6.09 7.92 -6.42
N ASN A 310 -5.23 8.16 -5.43
CA ASN A 310 -4.76 7.15 -4.48
C ASN A 310 -5.39 7.41 -3.12
N VAL A 311 -5.90 6.36 -2.49
CA VAL A 311 -6.44 6.44 -1.12
C VAL A 311 -5.30 6.28 -0.13
N VAL A 312 -5.10 7.30 0.71
CA VAL A 312 -4.17 7.21 1.83
C VAL A 312 -4.83 6.45 2.96
N ARG A 313 -4.22 5.34 3.39
CA ARG A 313 -4.67 4.56 4.55
C ARG A 313 -3.89 4.91 5.81
N TYR A 314 -2.62 5.25 5.63
CA TYR A 314 -1.73 5.68 6.70
C TYR A 314 -0.85 6.82 6.18
N PRO A 315 -0.56 7.85 7.00
CA PRO A 315 -1.03 8.03 8.38
C PRO A 315 -2.53 8.39 8.49
N GLN A 316 -3.16 8.06 9.63
CA GLN A 316 -4.61 8.20 9.82
C GLN A 316 -5.10 9.66 9.84
N ASP A 317 -4.25 10.58 10.29
CA ASP A 317 -4.54 12.01 10.23
C ASP A 317 -4.62 12.55 8.78
N HIS A 318 -4.14 11.79 7.79
CA HIS A 318 -4.27 12.10 6.36
C HIS A 318 -5.36 11.28 5.66
N SER A 319 -5.65 10.08 6.16
CA SER A 319 -6.64 9.19 5.57
C SER A 319 -8.07 9.78 5.65
N LEU A 320 -8.77 9.77 4.52
CA LEU A 320 -10.20 10.10 4.47
C LEU A 320 -11.07 9.06 5.18
N SER A 321 -10.60 7.81 5.32
CA SER A 321 -11.35 6.77 6.03
C SER A 321 -11.45 7.01 7.54
N SER A 322 -10.61 7.89 8.08
CA SER A 322 -10.61 8.32 9.50
C SER A 322 -11.04 9.78 9.66
N ALA A 323 -11.58 10.38 8.60
CA ALA A 323 -12.18 11.70 8.66
C ALA A 323 -13.49 11.65 9.48
N THR A 324 -13.85 12.79 10.08
CA THR A 324 -15.12 12.91 10.80
C THR A 324 -16.31 12.88 9.83
N ALA A 325 -17.51 12.62 10.34
CA ALA A 325 -18.73 12.71 9.54
C ALA A 325 -18.91 14.11 8.91
N GLU A 326 -18.50 15.17 9.62
CA GLU A 326 -18.53 16.54 9.13
C GLU A 326 -17.56 16.74 7.95
N GLU A 327 -16.29 16.34 8.12
CA GLU A 327 -15.27 16.41 7.06
C GLU A 327 -15.66 15.62 5.81
N LEU A 328 -16.22 14.41 5.99
CA LEU A 328 -16.69 13.59 4.88
C LEU A 328 -17.91 14.19 4.18
N THR A 329 -18.85 14.75 4.94
CA THR A 329 -20.02 15.44 4.38
C THR A 329 -19.59 16.63 3.53
N GLU A 330 -18.62 17.40 4.00
CA GLU A 330 -18.08 18.54 3.27
C GLU A 330 -17.34 18.11 1.99
N ALA A 331 -16.46 17.11 2.08
CA ALA A 331 -15.76 16.56 0.91
C ALA A 331 -16.74 16.02 -0.15
N ILE A 332 -17.78 15.31 0.28
CA ILE A 332 -18.85 14.80 -0.58
C ILE A 332 -19.58 15.96 -1.27
N ALA A 333 -19.96 17.00 -0.54
CA ALA A 333 -20.65 18.16 -1.10
C ALA A 333 -19.81 18.86 -2.18
N ILE A 334 -18.50 19.04 -1.93
CA ILE A 334 -17.56 19.64 -2.89
C ILE A 334 -17.45 18.80 -4.17
N TRP A 335 -17.33 17.48 -4.05
CA TRP A 335 -17.20 16.61 -5.22
C TRP A 335 -18.52 16.41 -5.96
N GLU A 336 -19.66 16.44 -5.27
CA GLU A 336 -20.98 16.48 -5.90
C GLU A 336 -21.20 17.78 -6.66
N GLU A 337 -20.79 18.93 -6.10
CA GLU A 337 -20.82 20.21 -6.80
C GLU A 337 -19.95 20.14 -8.06
N LEU A 338 -18.71 19.63 -7.96
CA LEU A 338 -17.84 19.42 -9.13
C LEU A 338 -18.48 18.56 -10.24
N LEU A 339 -19.25 17.53 -9.87
CA LEU A 339 -19.97 16.69 -10.84
C LEU A 339 -21.24 17.36 -11.39
N GLN A 340 -21.87 18.24 -10.60
CA GLN A 340 -23.07 19.00 -10.98
C GLN A 340 -22.77 20.26 -11.77
N GLU A 341 -21.56 20.78 -11.66
CA GLU A 341 -21.05 21.90 -12.44
C GLU A 341 -21.26 21.58 -13.93
N GLN A 342 -22.40 22.03 -14.47
CA GLN A 342 -22.70 22.00 -15.89
C GLN A 342 -21.77 22.98 -16.57
N TRP A 343 -20.52 22.57 -16.80
CA TRP A 343 -19.60 23.33 -17.62
C TRP A 343 -20.14 23.32 -19.05
N SER A 344 -20.62 24.49 -19.47
CA SER A 344 -21.09 24.82 -20.81
C SER A 344 -20.42 23.97 -21.87
N LEU A 345 -21.19 23.03 -22.44
CA LEU A 345 -20.75 21.97 -23.33
C LEU A 345 -20.29 22.50 -24.70
N GLU A 346 -19.12 23.13 -24.72
CA GLU A 346 -18.16 23.14 -25.83
C GLU A 346 -16.74 23.19 -25.22
N GLY A 347 -15.92 22.14 -25.38
CA GLY A 347 -14.54 22.16 -24.89
C GLY A 347 -13.94 20.81 -24.40
N PRO A 348 -12.80 20.86 -23.66
CA PRO A 348 -11.95 19.71 -23.27
C PRO A 348 -12.63 18.55 -22.54
N LEU A 349 -13.88 18.71 -22.08
CA LEU A 349 -14.67 17.66 -21.40
C LEU A 349 -15.23 16.59 -22.34
N LEU A 350 -15.30 16.87 -23.64
CA LEU A 350 -15.56 15.84 -24.65
C LEU A 350 -14.34 14.95 -24.92
N SER A 351 -13.16 15.35 -24.42
CA SER A 351 -11.97 14.51 -24.55
C SER A 351 -12.14 13.25 -23.70
N GLN A 352 -11.61 12.13 -24.21
CA GLN A 352 -11.59 10.87 -23.47
C GLN A 352 -10.97 11.02 -22.05
N PRO A 353 -9.85 11.75 -21.85
CA PRO A 353 -9.31 12.02 -20.52
C PRO A 353 -10.31 12.75 -19.60
N GLY A 354 -11.06 13.73 -20.11
CA GLY A 354 -12.06 14.47 -19.31
C GLY A 354 -13.15 13.56 -18.76
N GLN A 355 -13.71 12.68 -19.59
CA GLN A 355 -14.72 11.71 -19.17
C GLN A 355 -14.17 10.66 -18.20
N GLU A 356 -12.91 10.25 -18.39
CA GLU A 356 -12.23 9.33 -17.45
C GLU A 356 -11.98 9.97 -16.10
N ASN A 357 -11.53 11.22 -16.06
CA ASN A 357 -11.28 11.95 -14.82
C ASN A 357 -12.57 12.12 -13.99
N LEU A 358 -13.70 12.42 -14.63
CA LEU A 358 -15.00 12.49 -13.93
C LEU A 358 -15.40 11.13 -13.33
N ARG A 359 -15.20 10.02 -14.06
CA ARG A 359 -15.42 8.67 -13.51
C ARG A 359 -14.52 8.38 -12.30
N ARG A 360 -13.31 8.94 -12.25
CA ARG A 360 -12.42 8.82 -11.08
C ARG A 360 -12.95 9.63 -9.89
N VAL A 361 -13.54 10.80 -10.12
CA VAL A 361 -14.24 11.57 -9.08
C VAL A 361 -15.44 10.79 -8.54
N GLU A 362 -16.26 10.20 -9.42
CA GLU A 362 -17.39 9.35 -9.00
C GLU A 362 -16.93 8.16 -8.13
N SER A 363 -15.78 7.55 -8.47
CA SER A 363 -15.21 6.44 -7.71
C SER A 363 -14.86 6.86 -6.28
N ILE A 364 -14.10 7.95 -6.11
CA ILE A 364 -13.71 8.39 -4.76
C ILE A 364 -14.89 8.95 -3.96
N LEU A 365 -15.87 9.58 -4.63
CA LEU A 365 -17.13 9.97 -4.02
C LEU A 365 -17.89 8.76 -3.47
N SER A 366 -17.92 7.64 -4.20
CA SER A 366 -18.52 6.40 -3.73
C SER A 366 -17.80 5.85 -2.48
N GLU A 367 -16.47 5.93 -2.43
CA GLU A 367 -15.70 5.52 -1.25
C GLU A 367 -15.98 6.42 -0.04
N ALA A 368 -16.00 7.74 -0.22
CA ALA A 368 -16.29 8.68 0.86
C ALA A 368 -17.71 8.50 1.43
N ARG A 369 -18.72 8.23 0.59
CA ARG A 369 -20.07 7.88 1.05
C ARG A 369 -20.07 6.58 1.86
N GLY A 370 -19.26 5.60 1.47
CA GLY A 370 -19.06 4.37 2.22
C GLY A 370 -18.46 4.61 3.60
N TRP A 371 -17.43 5.45 3.71
CA TRP A 371 -16.85 5.85 4.99
C TRP A 371 -17.85 6.64 5.85
N LEU A 372 -18.61 7.57 5.26
CA LEU A 372 -19.62 8.34 5.98
C LEU A 372 -20.71 7.43 6.57
N ALA A 373 -21.19 6.45 5.79
CA ALA A 373 -22.16 5.48 6.27
C ALA A 373 -21.62 4.67 7.46
N ALA A 374 -20.33 4.29 7.42
CA ALA A 374 -19.67 3.60 8.52
C ALA A 374 -19.52 4.46 9.78
N THR A 375 -19.45 5.80 9.66
CA THR A 375 -19.47 6.70 10.83
C THR A 375 -20.83 6.75 11.52
N ALA A 376 -21.94 6.60 10.76
CA ALA A 376 -23.29 6.64 11.31
C ALA A 376 -23.68 5.37 12.09
N ASP A 377 -23.10 4.22 11.73
CA ASP A 377 -23.32 2.94 12.42
C ASP A 377 -22.71 2.91 13.85
N GLN A 378 -21.92 3.93 14.20
CA GLN A 378 -21.33 4.12 15.53
C GLN A 378 -22.35 4.49 16.62
N THR A 379 -23.65 4.63 16.31
CA THR A 379 -24.71 4.60 17.34
C THR A 379 -24.82 3.27 18.09
N SER A 380 -24.07 2.23 17.68
CA SER A 380 -23.91 0.95 18.38
C SER A 380 -22.76 0.92 19.41
N GLY A 381 -22.36 2.07 19.96
CA GLY A 381 -21.61 2.13 21.23
C GLY A 381 -20.09 2.24 21.14
N ILE A 382 -19.50 2.25 19.94
CA ILE A 382 -18.06 2.48 19.78
C ILE A 382 -17.81 3.95 19.47
N VAL A 383 -17.51 4.72 20.52
CA VAL A 383 -16.99 6.08 20.39
C VAL A 383 -15.49 5.99 20.13
N ILE A 384 -15.04 6.19 18.90
CA ILE A 384 -13.64 6.59 18.68
C ILE A 384 -13.52 8.03 19.19
N ARG A 385 -13.14 8.17 20.47
CA ARG A 385 -13.02 9.48 21.13
C ARG A 385 -11.94 10.32 20.44
N SER A 386 -12.39 11.49 19.99
CA SER A 386 -11.68 12.61 19.34
C SER A 386 -10.15 12.70 19.54
N SER A 387 -9.46 13.23 18.53
CA SER A 387 -8.03 13.60 18.53
C SER A 387 -7.69 14.83 19.40
N SER A 388 -8.08 14.83 20.68
CA SER A 388 -7.61 15.82 21.66
C SER A 388 -6.41 15.27 22.44
N ALA A 389 -5.62 16.16 23.07
CA ALA A 389 -4.53 15.78 23.96
C ALA A 389 -4.99 14.89 25.14
N SER A 390 -6.27 14.97 25.53
CA SER A 390 -6.83 14.09 26.55
C SER A 390 -6.99 12.65 26.04
N ALA A 391 -7.40 12.44 24.79
CA ALA A 391 -7.56 11.10 24.23
C ALA A 391 -6.22 10.38 24.00
N ALA A 392 -5.12 11.13 23.77
CA ALA A 392 -3.78 10.56 23.71
C ALA A 392 -3.29 10.12 25.11
N GLN A 393 -3.64 10.87 26.16
CA GLN A 393 -3.35 10.48 27.55
C GLN A 393 -4.21 9.30 28.01
N ASP A 394 -5.48 9.27 27.63
CA ASP A 394 -6.39 8.15 27.92
C ASP A 394 -5.90 6.86 27.26
N ARG A 395 -5.49 6.90 25.97
CA ARG A 395 -4.90 5.73 25.31
C ARG A 395 -3.59 5.26 25.97
N ARG A 396 -2.73 6.18 26.40
CA ARG A 396 -1.50 5.82 27.12
C ARG A 396 -1.83 5.14 28.45
N ARG A 397 -2.88 5.58 29.13
CA ARG A 397 -3.36 5.01 30.38
C ARG A 397 -3.86 3.58 30.18
N ASP A 398 -4.70 3.37 29.17
CA ASP A 398 -5.24 2.05 28.81
C ASP A 398 -4.11 1.03 28.55
N TRP A 399 -3.06 1.44 27.83
CA TRP A 399 -1.89 0.60 27.58
C TRP A 399 -1.07 0.29 28.83
N LEU A 400 -0.81 1.29 29.69
CA LEU A 400 -0.06 1.05 30.94
C LEU A 400 -0.87 0.17 31.91
N GLU A 401 -2.18 0.38 32.01
CA GLU A 401 -3.09 -0.43 32.84
C GLU A 401 -3.15 -1.87 32.38
N LEU A 402 -3.31 -2.10 31.07
CA LEU A 402 -3.29 -3.43 30.47
C LEU A 402 -2.02 -4.18 30.81
N ILE A 403 -0.85 -3.64 30.44
CA ILE A 403 0.41 -4.37 30.57
C ILE A 403 0.76 -4.57 32.05
N ALA A 404 0.48 -3.58 32.90
CA ALA A 404 0.65 -3.73 34.34
C ALA A 404 -0.24 -4.84 34.92
N GLY A 405 -1.52 -4.89 34.51
CA GLY A 405 -2.46 -5.94 34.91
C GLY A 405 -2.01 -7.32 34.46
N LEU A 406 -1.59 -7.46 33.20
CA LEU A 406 -1.08 -8.71 32.63
C LEU A 406 0.19 -9.21 33.34
N ALA A 407 1.05 -8.29 33.77
CA ALA A 407 2.27 -8.56 34.54
C ALA A 407 2.03 -8.77 36.05
N GLY A 408 0.81 -8.52 36.56
CA GLY A 408 0.50 -8.55 37.99
C GLY A 408 1.31 -7.53 38.78
N THR A 409 1.50 -6.34 38.21
CA THR A 409 2.26 -5.22 38.78
C THR A 409 1.44 -3.94 38.68
N SER A 410 1.98 -2.83 39.18
CA SER A 410 1.38 -1.51 39.00
C SER A 410 2.38 -0.56 38.35
N TYR A 411 1.88 0.50 37.74
CA TYR A 411 2.67 1.67 37.37
C TYR A 411 2.25 2.85 38.24
N ASP A 412 3.14 3.81 38.42
CA ASP A 412 2.89 4.92 39.33
C ASP A 412 2.73 6.25 38.58
N SER A 413 1.62 6.94 38.89
CA SER A 413 1.27 8.33 38.58
C SER A 413 0.90 8.74 37.14
N ASP A 414 0.07 9.80 37.05
CA ASP A 414 -0.24 10.54 35.82
C ASP A 414 1.01 11.10 35.10
N ALA A 415 2.16 11.16 35.79
CA ALA A 415 3.42 11.63 35.20
C ALA A 415 3.93 10.69 34.09
N ALA A 416 3.55 9.40 34.14
CA ALA A 416 3.86 8.40 33.11
C ALA A 416 3.03 8.56 31.83
N LEU A 417 1.99 9.39 31.83
CA LEU A 417 1.13 9.63 30.66
C LEU A 417 1.69 10.74 29.74
N ARG A 418 2.76 11.42 30.16
CA ARG A 418 3.53 12.33 29.31
C ARG A 418 4.34 11.54 28.30
N GLU A 419 4.50 12.08 27.09
CA GLU A 419 5.03 11.35 25.94
C GLU A 419 6.45 10.82 26.14
N ASP A 420 7.29 11.62 26.80
CA ASP A 420 8.67 11.31 27.17
C ASP A 420 8.78 10.23 28.26
N ALA A 421 7.83 10.22 29.20
CA ALA A 421 7.80 9.27 30.31
C ALA A 421 7.07 7.95 29.98
N PHE A 422 6.08 8.00 29.09
CA PHE A 422 5.25 6.86 28.70
C PHE A 422 6.07 5.72 28.11
N GLN A 423 6.99 6.04 27.21
CA GLN A 423 7.83 5.03 26.57
C GLN A 423 8.72 4.31 27.59
N LEU A 424 9.27 5.05 28.56
CA LEU A 424 10.13 4.48 29.59
C LEU A 424 9.33 3.55 30.52
N GLU A 425 8.13 3.97 30.92
CA GLU A 425 7.29 3.19 31.83
C GLU A 425 6.68 1.96 31.15
N LEU A 426 6.24 2.09 29.90
CA LEU A 426 5.76 0.96 29.11
C LEU A 426 6.86 -0.09 28.91
N SER A 427 8.10 0.34 28.66
CA SER A 427 9.26 -0.55 28.55
C SER A 427 9.55 -1.32 29.84
N ARG A 428 9.43 -0.64 30.99
CA ARG A 428 9.59 -1.26 32.31
C ARG A 428 8.51 -2.31 32.54
N LEU A 429 7.25 -1.98 32.26
CA LEU A 429 6.12 -2.90 32.43
C LEU A 429 6.20 -4.12 31.50
N LEU A 430 6.61 -3.92 30.25
CA LEU A 430 6.84 -5.04 29.31
C LEU A 430 7.98 -5.94 29.81
N SER A 431 9.05 -5.36 30.35
CA SER A 431 10.12 -6.15 30.99
C SER A 431 9.61 -6.97 32.18
N GLU A 432 8.73 -6.40 33.01
CA GLU A 432 8.11 -7.11 34.13
C GLU A 432 7.14 -8.20 33.67
N PHE A 433 6.39 -7.96 32.60
CA PHE A 433 5.53 -8.94 31.95
C PHE A 433 6.37 -10.13 31.47
N ASP A 434 7.47 -9.89 30.76
CA ASP A 434 8.35 -10.95 30.28
C ASP A 434 9.04 -11.71 31.42
N LEU A 435 9.40 -11.05 32.53
CA LEU A 435 9.97 -11.73 33.69
C LEU A 435 8.95 -12.61 34.44
N ARG A 436 7.69 -12.19 34.50
CA ARG A 436 6.67 -12.81 35.37
C ARG A 436 5.75 -13.77 34.65
N VAL A 437 5.63 -13.66 33.34
CA VAL A 437 4.78 -14.53 32.51
C VAL A 437 5.66 -15.51 31.74
N ALA A 438 5.35 -16.80 31.88
CA ALA A 438 6.09 -17.84 31.21
C ALA A 438 5.97 -17.67 29.68
N PRO A 439 7.06 -17.85 28.90
CA PRO A 439 7.09 -17.57 27.45
C PRO A 439 5.91 -18.15 26.67
N GLN A 440 5.52 -19.39 26.97
CA GLN A 440 4.42 -20.10 26.31
C GLN A 440 3.02 -19.48 26.57
N ASP A 441 2.88 -18.68 27.63
CA ASP A 441 1.61 -18.08 28.04
C ASP A 441 1.48 -16.60 27.64
N ARG A 442 2.58 -15.98 27.17
CA ARG A 442 2.64 -14.54 26.88
C ARG A 442 1.69 -14.11 25.76
N ALA A 443 1.70 -14.86 24.66
CA ALA A 443 0.84 -14.57 23.51
C ALA A 443 -0.65 -14.66 23.87
N LEU A 444 -1.04 -15.69 24.63
CA LEU A 444 -2.42 -15.87 25.08
C LEU A 444 -2.87 -14.76 26.05
N ARG A 445 -2.00 -14.38 27.01
CA ARG A 445 -2.32 -13.31 27.96
C ARG A 445 -2.45 -11.94 27.27
N LEU A 446 -1.57 -11.63 26.33
CA LEU A 446 -1.68 -10.42 25.52
C LEU A 446 -2.95 -10.40 24.67
N ALA A 447 -3.31 -11.53 24.04
CA ALA A 447 -4.55 -11.64 23.27
C ALA A 447 -5.80 -11.45 24.14
N LEU A 448 -5.86 -12.09 25.32
CA LEU A 448 -6.97 -11.95 26.26
C LEU A 448 -7.10 -10.52 26.78
N GLY A 449 -5.98 -9.90 27.14
CA GLY A 449 -6.00 -8.52 27.62
C GLY A 449 -6.35 -7.49 26.54
N LEU A 450 -5.91 -7.69 25.30
CA LEU A 450 -6.34 -6.87 24.16
C LEU A 450 -7.83 -7.06 23.86
N ALA A 451 -8.35 -8.27 24.01
CA ALA A 451 -9.78 -8.53 23.87
C ALA A 451 -10.59 -7.84 24.97
N GLU A 452 -10.11 -7.85 26.22
CA GLU A 452 -10.73 -7.15 27.36
C GLU A 452 -10.72 -5.62 27.19
N LEU A 453 -9.63 -5.03 26.69
CA LEU A 453 -9.55 -3.61 26.32
C LEU A 453 -10.55 -3.22 25.22
N CYS A 454 -10.91 -4.16 24.36
CA CYS A 454 -11.90 -4.00 23.30
C CYS A 454 -13.31 -4.46 23.72
N ASP A 455 -13.52 -4.78 25.01
CA ASP A 455 -14.79 -5.25 25.60
C ASP A 455 -15.33 -6.54 24.92
N HIS A 456 -14.44 -7.47 24.56
CA HIS A 456 -14.73 -8.72 23.87
C HIS A 456 -14.30 -9.96 24.69
N GLU A 457 -15.24 -10.85 25.03
CA GLU A 457 -14.93 -12.14 25.68
C GLU A 457 -14.55 -13.21 24.64
N LEU A 458 -13.45 -13.93 24.85
CA LEU A 458 -13.01 -15.03 23.99
C LEU A 458 -13.62 -16.37 24.42
N GLY A 459 -14.11 -17.16 23.46
CA GLY A 459 -14.74 -18.46 23.71
C GLY A 459 -13.73 -19.61 23.94
N PRO A 460 -14.18 -20.76 24.48
CA PRO A 460 -13.30 -21.89 24.83
C PRO A 460 -12.49 -22.49 23.68
N VAL A 461 -13.05 -22.46 22.46
CA VAL A 461 -12.42 -22.98 21.24
C VAL A 461 -11.29 -22.07 20.74
N GLU A 462 -11.41 -20.77 20.98
CA GLU A 462 -10.40 -19.77 20.61
C GLU A 462 -9.20 -19.88 21.56
N VAL A 463 -9.46 -20.08 22.85
CA VAL A 463 -8.44 -20.34 23.88
C VAL A 463 -7.62 -21.60 23.58
N GLU A 464 -8.27 -22.69 23.15
CA GLU A 464 -7.58 -23.94 22.82
C GLU A 464 -6.66 -23.82 21.58
N ARG A 465 -7.05 -23.00 20.59
CA ARG A 465 -6.24 -22.73 19.40
C ARG A 465 -4.97 -21.94 19.72
N PHE A 466 -5.04 -21.01 20.68
CA PHE A 466 -3.86 -20.28 21.14
C PHE A 466 -2.85 -21.18 21.86
N HIS A 467 -3.32 -22.19 22.61
CA HIS A 467 -2.44 -23.12 23.33
C HIS A 467 -1.61 -24.03 22.41
N LEU A 468 -2.18 -24.52 21.31
CA LEU A 468 -1.46 -25.39 20.35
C LEU A 468 -0.38 -24.64 19.55
N PHE A 469 -0.52 -23.33 19.49
CA PHE A 469 0.22 -22.43 18.63
C PHE A 469 1.51 -21.90 19.26
N ALA A 470 1.49 -21.64 20.58
CA ALA A 470 2.66 -21.19 21.34
C ALA A 470 3.82 -22.21 21.44
N ALA A 471 3.63 -23.45 20.95
CA ALA A 471 4.57 -24.55 21.09
C ALA A 471 5.57 -24.73 19.92
N ALA A 472 5.52 -23.93 18.84
CA ALA A 472 5.99 -24.36 17.51
C ALA A 472 7.17 -23.60 16.84
N ILE A 473 7.99 -22.78 17.51
CA ILE A 473 8.37 -21.51 16.87
C ILE A 473 9.79 -20.95 17.26
N ASP A 474 10.43 -20.12 16.39
CA ASP A 474 11.82 -19.58 16.52
C ASP A 474 11.89 -18.03 16.34
N ALA A 475 12.54 -17.34 17.29
CA ALA A 475 12.25 -15.95 17.69
C ALA A 475 12.90 -14.82 16.85
N ALA A 476 13.75 -15.11 15.86
CA ALA A 476 14.59 -14.08 15.21
C ALA A 476 13.92 -13.28 14.07
N ALA A 477 12.76 -13.70 13.56
CA ALA A 477 12.17 -13.17 12.32
C ALA A 477 11.06 -12.12 12.50
N VAL A 478 10.52 -11.95 13.72
CA VAL A 478 9.22 -11.28 13.95
C VAL A 478 9.37 -9.82 14.47
N ALA A 479 10.53 -9.49 15.02
CA ALA A 479 10.84 -8.23 15.70
C ALA A 479 10.51 -6.91 14.93
N PRO A 480 10.82 -6.76 13.63
CA PRO A 480 10.67 -5.47 12.96
C PRO A 480 9.21 -5.06 12.66
N ARG A 481 8.29 -6.03 12.59
CA ARG A 481 6.92 -5.82 12.08
C ARG A 481 5.93 -5.35 13.16
N ILE A 482 6.23 -5.63 14.44
CA ILE A 482 5.40 -5.24 15.58
C ILE A 482 5.62 -3.77 15.98
N SER A 483 6.83 -3.24 15.80
CA SER A 483 7.12 -1.80 15.95
C SER A 483 6.22 -0.94 15.05
N LEU A 484 5.87 -1.43 13.86
CA LEU A 484 5.04 -0.73 12.88
C LEU A 484 3.55 -0.70 13.28
N MET A 485 3.05 -1.74 13.96
CA MET A 485 1.64 -1.89 14.32
C MET A 485 1.27 -1.14 15.62
N ALA A 486 2.21 -1.03 16.57
CA ALA A 486 1.97 -0.45 17.89
C ALA A 486 2.56 0.96 18.09
N GLY A 487 3.31 1.49 17.12
CA GLY A 487 4.02 2.78 17.26
C GLY A 487 5.14 2.75 18.33
N LEU A 488 5.69 1.57 18.62
CA LEU A 488 6.72 1.39 19.65
C LEU A 488 8.13 1.60 19.07
N PRO A 489 9.05 2.24 19.82
CA PRO A 489 10.43 2.44 19.37
C PRO A 489 11.16 1.10 19.13
N PRO A 490 11.85 0.94 17.97
CA PRO A 490 12.57 -0.29 17.61
C PRO A 490 13.65 -0.75 18.61
N ALA A 491 14.15 0.16 19.45
CA ALA A 491 15.20 -0.11 20.42
C ALA A 491 14.80 -1.11 21.52
N LEU A 492 13.51 -1.25 21.83
CA LEU A 492 13.01 -2.14 22.89
C LEU A 492 12.95 -3.61 22.46
N ILE A 493 12.76 -3.86 21.18
CA ILE A 493 12.73 -5.19 20.59
C ILE A 493 14.16 -5.69 20.33
N ALA A 494 15.08 -4.79 19.95
CA ALA A 494 16.50 -5.09 19.75
C ALA A 494 17.25 -5.54 21.02
N GLN A 495 16.70 -5.24 22.21
CA GLN A 495 17.28 -5.62 23.51
C GLN A 495 16.76 -6.96 24.04
N GLY A 496 15.91 -7.67 23.29
CA GLY A 496 15.43 -9.02 23.65
C GLY A 496 14.47 -9.06 24.84
N VAL A 497 13.84 -7.93 25.17
CA VAL A 497 12.89 -7.83 26.29
C VAL A 497 11.62 -8.61 25.99
N ILE A 498 11.11 -8.54 24.74
CA ILE A 498 9.83 -9.11 24.32
C ILE A 498 10.06 -10.28 23.34
N ASN A 499 9.56 -11.47 23.66
CA ASN A 499 9.61 -12.67 22.80
C ASN A 499 8.21 -12.98 22.25
N LEU A 500 8.03 -12.84 20.94
CA LEU A 500 6.77 -12.94 20.22
C LEU A 500 6.98 -13.78 18.97
N ASP A 501 6.39 -14.96 18.93
CA ASP A 501 6.07 -15.56 17.64
C ASP A 501 4.60 -15.98 17.65
N PRO A 502 3.82 -15.15 16.97
CA PRO A 502 2.41 -15.29 16.83
C PRO A 502 2.08 -15.28 15.32
N ASP A 503 2.64 -16.21 14.53
CA ASP A 503 2.47 -16.44 13.06
C ASP A 503 1.08 -16.13 12.42
N VAL A 504 0.03 -16.03 13.24
CA VAL A 504 -1.36 -15.74 12.90
C VAL A 504 -2.09 -14.94 14.00
N LEU A 505 -1.52 -14.59 15.17
CA LEU A 505 -2.28 -14.04 16.32
C LEU A 505 -3.00 -12.72 16.04
N ALA A 506 -2.72 -12.12 14.88
CA ALA A 506 -3.41 -10.97 14.36
C ALA A 506 -3.91 -11.13 12.90
N THR A 507 -3.90 -12.31 12.25
CA THR A 507 -4.35 -12.44 10.84
C THR A 507 -5.71 -11.79 10.64
N ARG A 508 -6.52 -11.68 11.70
CA ARG A 508 -7.60 -10.70 11.90
C ARG A 508 -8.23 -10.88 13.29
N LEU A 509 -7.75 -10.21 14.35
CA LEU A 509 -8.70 -9.87 15.45
C LEU A 509 -9.77 -8.90 14.91
N ASP A 510 -9.45 -8.17 13.83
CA ASP A 510 -10.35 -7.18 13.22
C ASP A 510 -10.64 -7.45 11.73
N SER A 511 -11.16 -8.62 11.38
CA SER A 511 -12.23 -8.57 10.37
C SER A 511 -13.60 -8.57 11.00
N PHE A 512 -13.68 -8.45 12.34
CA PHE A 512 -14.13 -7.19 12.95
C PHE A 512 -14.14 -7.20 14.49
N PHE A 513 -14.18 -8.30 15.26
CA PHE A 513 -15.01 -9.50 15.14
C PHE A 513 -16.51 -9.19 14.89
N PRO A 514 -17.20 -9.79 13.90
CA PRO A 514 -18.66 -9.72 13.81
C PRO A 514 -19.35 -11.00 14.34
N PRO A 515 -20.58 -10.87 14.89
CA PRO A 515 -21.25 -11.91 15.67
C PRO A 515 -22.00 -12.97 14.83
N GLU A 516 -22.35 -14.07 15.50
CA GLU A 516 -23.05 -15.26 15.00
C GLU A 516 -24.30 -14.99 14.14
N ARG A 517 -24.55 -15.83 13.12
CA ARG A 517 -25.93 -16.17 12.71
C ARG A 517 -26.14 -17.68 12.71
N ASN A 518 -26.89 -18.11 13.70
CA ASN A 518 -27.45 -19.43 13.89
C ASN A 518 -28.49 -19.81 12.81
N HIS A 519 -28.38 -21.06 12.36
CA HIS A 519 -29.39 -22.00 11.79
C HIS A 519 -30.03 -21.75 10.40
N PRO A 520 -30.48 -22.83 9.70
CA PRO A 520 -30.14 -24.26 9.81
C PRO A 520 -29.23 -24.79 8.69
#